data_AF-A0A4R7CYT2-F1
#
_entry.id   AF-A0A4R7CYT2-F1
#
_cell.length_a   1.000
_cell.length_b   1.000
_cell.length_c   1.000
_cell.angle_alpha   90.00
_cell.angle_beta   90.00
_cell.angle_gamma   90.00
#
_symmetry.space_group_name_H-M   'P 1'
#
loop_
_entity.id
_entity.type
_entity.pdbx_description
1 polymer ?
#
loop_
_entity_poly.entity_id
_entity_poly.type
_entity_poly.pdbx_seq_one_letter_code
_entity_poly.pdbx_strand_id
1 'polypeptide(L)'
;MLARVANNLFWMGRYIERSEHVARYLNVNYFSSLDAPNLKSQDRQFVLRSMLFMVGDPEKDAKKNLKEEDVLYKIGLDPTYGASIISNIKFARENANSARDLISTELYEAINKFYHFVINYPKEIFVKNGLHDFTTHVAEMTDILRGKIRGTLLHDATYAVISMGINIERATQITRMINAKYNDALLSQDGENDRFSKSFEWTTLLKCAESYDMMRRFYKKTPTSISTLEFLILNPNCPRSVMNSLNQVNQHVKMLNPEKRYNKDSTAFLIGRVRSEYEFKYIEEIDKDIKSFIENILRSLVDISDKVDEEFFNY
;
A
#
# COMPACT_ATOMS: atom_id res chain seq x y z
N MET A 1 -13.37 -23.03 8.67
CA MET A 1 -12.96 -21.79 9.34
C MET A 1 -14.22 -20.98 9.61
N LEU A 2 -14.44 -20.50 10.85
CA LEU A 2 -15.58 -19.62 11.14
C LEU A 2 -15.44 -18.32 10.34
N ALA A 3 -16.52 -17.83 9.77
CA ALA A 3 -16.50 -16.73 8.81
C ALA A 3 -15.90 -15.43 9.41
N ARG A 4 -16.20 -15.17 10.68
CA ARG A 4 -15.56 -14.08 11.47
C ARG A 4 -14.04 -14.22 11.60
N VAL A 5 -13.52 -15.43 11.78
CA VAL A 5 -12.08 -15.66 11.93
C VAL A 5 -11.36 -15.43 10.60
N ALA A 6 -11.99 -15.84 9.49
CA ALA A 6 -11.50 -15.55 8.15
C ALA A 6 -11.42 -14.04 7.88
N ASN A 7 -12.45 -13.29 8.27
CA ASN A 7 -12.45 -11.83 8.15
C ASN A 7 -11.30 -11.18 8.94
N ASN A 8 -11.06 -11.65 10.17
CA ASN A 8 -9.94 -11.17 10.98
C ASN A 8 -8.59 -11.42 10.29
N LEU A 9 -8.37 -12.62 9.74
CA LEU A 9 -7.13 -12.96 9.02
C LEU A 9 -6.95 -12.13 7.74
N PHE A 10 -8.03 -11.87 7.02
CA PHE A 10 -8.02 -11.00 5.85
C PHE A 10 -7.57 -9.59 6.22
N TRP A 11 -8.23 -8.98 7.21
CA TRP A 11 -7.89 -7.64 7.68
C TRP A 11 -6.52 -7.57 8.35
N MET A 12 -6.08 -8.61 9.05
CA MET A 12 -4.71 -8.72 9.57
C MET A 12 -3.69 -8.54 8.45
N GLY A 13 -3.86 -9.27 7.33
CA GLY A 13 -2.99 -9.13 6.16
C GLY A 13 -3.01 -7.70 5.59
N ARG A 14 -4.19 -7.08 5.50
CA ARG A 14 -4.32 -5.69 5.06
C ARG A 14 -3.60 -4.71 5.98
N TYR A 15 -3.81 -4.79 7.29
CA TYR A 15 -3.19 -3.84 8.22
C TYR A 15 -1.66 -3.95 8.25
N ILE A 16 -1.11 -5.17 8.12
CA ILE A 16 0.34 -5.37 7.98
C ILE A 16 0.85 -4.66 6.72
N GLU A 17 0.23 -4.93 5.56
CA GLU A 17 0.65 -4.35 4.29
C GLU A 17 0.50 -2.82 4.26
N ARG A 18 -0.58 -2.27 4.84
CA ARG A 18 -0.80 -0.82 4.94
C ARG A 18 0.29 -0.14 5.77
N SER A 19 0.65 -0.73 6.91
CA SER A 19 1.62 -0.15 7.83
C SER A 19 2.97 0.07 7.18
N GLU A 20 3.44 -0.93 6.41
CA GLU A 20 4.68 -0.81 5.65
C GLU A 20 4.62 0.33 4.62
N HIS A 21 3.59 0.35 3.76
CA HIS A 21 3.50 1.34 2.69
C HIS A 21 3.40 2.77 3.23
N VAL A 22 2.66 2.98 4.32
CA VAL A 22 2.59 4.28 4.99
C VAL A 22 3.95 4.67 5.58
N ALA A 23 4.63 3.74 6.28
CA ALA A 23 5.95 4.01 6.84
C ALA A 23 6.99 4.34 5.76
N ARG A 24 7.02 3.58 4.67
CA ARG A 24 7.92 3.84 3.54
C ARG A 24 7.64 5.15 2.86
N TYR A 25 6.36 5.49 2.65
CA TYR A 25 6.00 6.77 2.07
C TYR A 25 6.44 7.93 2.97
N LEU A 26 6.19 7.85 4.29
CA LEU A 26 6.67 8.86 5.24
C LEU A 26 8.20 9.03 5.15
N ASN A 27 8.95 7.93 5.24
CA ASN A 27 10.41 7.94 5.22
C ASN A 27 10.94 8.53 3.91
N VAL A 28 10.61 7.88 2.78
CA VAL A 28 11.17 8.21 1.47
C VAL A 28 10.73 9.60 1.02
N ASN A 29 9.46 9.98 1.22
CA ASN A 29 8.98 11.31 0.86
C ASN A 29 9.67 12.40 1.67
N TYR A 30 9.85 12.19 2.98
CA TYR A 30 10.51 13.16 3.86
C TYR A 30 11.97 13.37 3.52
N PHE A 31 12.75 12.28 3.34
CA PHE A 31 14.19 12.40 3.15
C PHE A 31 14.56 12.69 1.69
N SER A 32 13.81 12.18 0.72
CA SER A 32 14.04 12.53 -0.70
C SER A 32 13.78 14.01 -0.97
N SER A 33 12.94 14.67 -0.17
CA SER A 33 12.68 16.11 -0.31
C SER A 33 13.91 16.97 0.00
N LEU A 34 14.82 16.49 0.87
CA LEU A 34 16.00 17.24 1.27
C LEU A 34 16.98 17.42 0.10
N ASP A 35 17.04 16.43 -0.79
CA ASP A 35 17.92 16.41 -1.97
C ASP A 35 17.16 16.70 -3.27
N ALA A 36 15.92 17.16 -3.19
CA ALA A 36 15.11 17.40 -4.38
C ALA A 36 15.70 18.53 -5.25
N PRO A 37 15.67 18.42 -6.59
CA PRO A 37 16.33 19.38 -7.48
C PRO A 37 15.55 20.70 -7.65
N ASN A 38 14.29 20.75 -7.22
CA ASN A 38 13.42 21.93 -7.36
C ASN A 38 12.94 22.41 -5.99
N LEU A 39 12.75 23.73 -5.86
CA LEU A 39 12.37 24.36 -4.59
C LEU A 39 11.01 23.89 -4.07
N LYS A 40 10.07 23.54 -4.96
CA LYS A 40 8.72 23.12 -4.57
C LYS A 40 8.75 21.76 -3.86
N SER A 41 9.51 20.81 -4.38
CA SER A 41 9.70 19.50 -3.76
C SER A 41 10.53 19.56 -2.48
N GLN A 42 11.34 20.61 -2.27
CA GLN A 42 12.07 20.86 -1.02
C GLN A 42 11.19 21.52 0.07
N ASP A 43 10.07 22.14 -0.30
CA ASP A 43 9.16 22.82 0.62
C ASP A 43 8.52 21.83 1.60
N ARG A 44 8.82 22.00 2.90
CA ARG A 44 8.27 21.12 3.94
C ARG A 44 6.74 21.13 3.97
N GLN A 45 6.08 22.26 3.69
CA GLN A 45 4.61 22.30 3.66
C GLN A 45 4.05 21.43 2.53
N PHE A 46 4.71 21.43 1.38
CA PHE A 46 4.35 20.56 0.25
C PHE A 46 4.50 19.09 0.61
N VAL A 47 5.62 18.70 1.24
CA VAL A 47 5.90 17.34 1.69
C VAL A 47 4.87 16.84 2.72
N LEU A 48 4.53 17.67 3.71
CA LEU A 48 3.54 17.31 4.74
C LEU A 48 2.13 17.13 4.15
N ARG A 49 1.75 17.96 3.18
CA ARG A 49 0.47 17.83 2.47
C ARG A 49 0.41 16.56 1.62
N SER A 50 1.53 16.24 0.96
CA SER A 50 1.70 15.00 0.20
C SER A 50 1.54 13.76 1.10
N MET A 51 2.09 13.76 2.31
CA MET A 51 1.88 12.69 3.31
C MET A 51 0.42 12.54 3.75
N LEU A 52 -0.25 13.66 4.05
CA LEU A 52 -1.67 13.69 4.42
C LEU A 52 -2.57 13.19 3.28
N PHE A 53 -2.27 13.61 2.05
CA PHE A 53 -2.97 13.15 0.85
C PHE A 53 -2.84 11.63 0.69
N MET A 54 -1.63 11.08 0.84
CA MET A 54 -1.38 9.64 0.70
C MET A 54 -2.22 8.79 1.68
N VAL A 55 -2.36 9.24 2.93
CA VAL A 55 -3.16 8.50 3.93
C VAL A 55 -4.67 8.71 3.79
N GLY A 56 -5.11 9.48 2.80
CA GLY A 56 -6.52 9.72 2.50
C GLY A 56 -7.15 10.84 3.33
N ASP A 57 -6.35 11.72 3.93
CA ASP A 57 -6.84 12.85 4.73
C ASP A 57 -6.18 14.17 4.28
N PRO A 58 -6.41 14.60 3.02
CA PRO A 58 -5.74 15.76 2.45
C PRO A 58 -6.14 17.05 3.16
N GLU A 59 -5.16 17.89 3.50
CA GLU A 59 -5.42 19.23 4.03
C GLU A 59 -5.98 20.15 2.93
N LYS A 60 -7.24 20.53 3.09
CA LYS A 60 -8.02 21.31 2.11
C LYS A 60 -7.68 22.79 2.15
N ASP A 61 -7.27 23.32 3.29
CA ASP A 61 -6.85 24.72 3.39
C ASP A 61 -5.39 24.87 2.96
N ALA A 62 -5.18 25.39 1.75
CA ALA A 62 -3.85 25.66 1.20
C ALA A 62 -3.05 26.72 1.98
N LYS A 63 -3.71 27.56 2.79
CA LYS A 63 -3.05 28.62 3.58
C LYS A 63 -2.67 28.16 4.98
N LYS A 64 -3.22 27.05 5.46
CA LYS A 64 -2.92 26.51 6.78
C LYS A 64 -1.44 26.12 6.86
N ASN A 65 -0.75 26.64 7.88
CA ASN A 65 0.62 26.23 8.16
C ASN A 65 0.59 24.95 9.01
N LEU A 66 1.03 23.83 8.42
CA LEU A 66 1.10 22.54 9.10
C LEU A 66 2.33 22.50 9.99
N LYS A 67 2.16 22.03 11.23
CA LYS A 67 3.27 21.67 12.11
C LYS A 67 3.73 20.26 11.77
N GLU A 68 5.01 20.10 11.48
CA GLU A 68 5.62 18.81 11.14
C GLU A 68 5.35 17.76 12.21
N GLU A 69 5.58 18.11 13.49
CA GLU A 69 5.38 17.19 14.61
C GLU A 69 3.94 16.66 14.69
N ASP A 70 2.94 17.49 14.40
CA ASP A 70 1.52 17.11 14.44
C ASP A 70 1.17 16.14 13.31
N VAL A 71 1.68 16.39 12.10
CA VAL A 71 1.44 15.52 10.93
C VAL A 71 2.13 14.18 11.10
N LEU A 72 3.40 14.19 11.54
CA LEU A 72 4.14 12.96 11.82
C LEU A 72 3.40 12.15 12.89
N TYR A 73 3.09 12.76 14.04
CA TYR A 73 2.36 12.09 15.13
C TYR A 73 1.06 11.47 14.64
N LYS A 74 0.22 12.24 13.93
CA LYS A 74 -1.06 11.76 13.40
C LYS A 74 -0.91 10.49 12.56
N ILE A 75 0.06 10.47 11.62
CA ILE A 75 0.22 9.34 10.70
C ILE A 75 0.95 8.16 11.37
N GLY A 76 1.91 8.43 12.25
CA GLY A 76 2.72 7.37 12.87
C GLY A 76 2.13 6.80 14.15
N LEU A 77 1.84 7.65 15.14
CA LEU A 77 1.69 7.26 16.54
C LEU A 77 0.39 7.73 17.22
N ASP A 78 -0.56 8.32 16.49
CA ASP A 78 -1.88 8.67 17.03
C ASP A 78 -2.80 7.44 17.06
N PRO A 79 -3.15 6.90 18.25
CA PRO A 79 -4.00 5.71 18.37
C PRO A 79 -5.48 6.02 18.12
N THR A 80 -5.87 7.28 18.00
CA THR A 80 -7.26 7.70 17.70
C THR A 80 -7.49 7.84 16.20
N TYR A 81 -6.43 8.02 15.42
CA TYR A 81 -6.49 8.03 13.96
C TYR A 81 -6.40 6.60 13.42
N GLY A 82 -7.52 6.07 12.92
CA GLY A 82 -7.62 4.66 12.49
C GLY A 82 -6.69 4.25 11.34
N ALA A 83 -6.16 5.21 10.57
CA ALA A 83 -5.20 4.94 9.49
C ALA A 83 -3.73 5.08 9.93
N SER A 84 -3.45 5.45 11.18
CA SER A 84 -2.08 5.56 11.68
C SER A 84 -1.38 4.20 11.74
N ILE A 85 -0.05 4.21 11.70
CA ILE A 85 0.76 2.98 11.80
C ILE A 85 0.46 2.26 13.13
N ILE A 86 0.43 2.98 14.26
CA ILE A 86 0.10 2.37 15.55
C ILE A 86 -1.29 1.72 15.58
N SER A 87 -2.31 2.35 14.97
CA SER A 87 -3.66 1.79 14.90
C SER A 87 -3.69 0.53 14.04
N ASN A 88 -3.07 0.56 12.85
CA ASN A 88 -3.00 -0.61 11.97
C ASN A 88 -2.32 -1.80 12.67
N ILE A 89 -1.21 -1.59 13.39
CA ILE A 89 -0.52 -2.67 14.11
C ILE A 89 -1.32 -3.18 15.30
N LYS A 90 -2.04 -2.30 16.02
CA LYS A 90 -3.01 -2.71 17.05
C LYS A 90 -4.07 -3.65 16.48
N PHE A 91 -4.73 -3.25 15.39
CA PHE A 91 -5.76 -4.06 14.74
C PHE A 91 -5.22 -5.38 14.18
N ALA A 92 -4.02 -5.37 13.58
CA ALA A 92 -3.37 -6.59 13.11
C ALA A 92 -3.15 -7.60 14.26
N ARG A 93 -2.69 -7.14 15.42
CA ARG A 93 -2.46 -7.97 16.60
C ARG A 93 -3.77 -8.49 17.20
N GLU A 94 -4.80 -7.66 17.29
CA GLU A 94 -6.13 -8.08 17.78
C GLU A 94 -6.77 -9.14 16.87
N ASN A 95 -6.62 -8.99 15.55
CA ASN A 95 -7.05 -9.98 14.58
C ASN A 95 -6.26 -11.29 14.71
N ALA A 96 -4.94 -11.21 14.93
CA ALA A 96 -4.10 -12.37 15.17
C ALA A 96 -4.49 -13.11 16.47
N ASN A 97 -4.78 -12.39 17.55
CA ASN A 97 -5.26 -12.96 18.82
C ASN A 97 -6.54 -13.77 18.61
N SER A 98 -7.47 -13.22 17.81
CA SER A 98 -8.77 -13.85 17.54
C SER A 98 -8.67 -15.07 16.61
N ALA A 99 -7.53 -15.27 15.96
CA ALA A 99 -7.26 -16.37 15.03
C ALA A 99 -6.06 -17.23 15.48
N ARG A 100 -5.74 -17.22 16.79
CA ARG A 100 -4.50 -17.80 17.33
C ARG A 100 -4.28 -19.27 16.97
N ASP A 101 -5.36 -20.06 16.90
CA ASP A 101 -5.33 -21.48 16.59
C ASP A 101 -5.09 -21.79 15.09
N LEU A 102 -5.21 -20.79 14.22
CA LEU A 102 -5.02 -20.93 12.77
C LEU A 102 -3.64 -20.46 12.29
N ILE A 103 -2.91 -19.72 13.14
CA ILE A 103 -1.59 -19.19 12.80
C ILE A 103 -0.50 -19.86 13.62
N SER A 104 0.70 -19.93 13.06
CA SER A 104 1.88 -20.45 13.76
C SER A 104 2.23 -19.58 14.97
N THR A 105 2.85 -20.20 15.97
CA THR A 105 3.38 -19.48 17.15
C THR A 105 4.44 -18.47 16.72
N GLU A 106 5.28 -18.81 15.75
CA GLU A 106 6.34 -17.93 15.24
C GLU A 106 5.77 -16.67 14.57
N LEU A 107 4.66 -16.79 13.83
CA LEU A 107 3.98 -15.64 13.25
C LEU A 107 3.35 -14.78 14.33
N TYR A 108 2.61 -15.39 15.26
CA TYR A 108 1.95 -14.67 16.35
C TYR A 108 2.95 -13.89 17.21
N GLU A 109 4.05 -14.52 17.62
CA GLU A 109 5.09 -13.87 18.43
C GLU A 109 5.78 -12.74 17.67
N ALA A 110 5.96 -12.87 16.35
CA ALA A 110 6.50 -11.78 15.53
C ALA A 110 5.54 -10.58 15.48
N ILE A 111 4.22 -10.82 15.36
CA ILE A 111 3.20 -9.75 15.43
C ILE A 111 3.20 -9.10 16.81
N ASN A 112 3.30 -9.89 17.88
CA ASN A 112 3.29 -9.37 19.25
C ASN A 112 4.55 -8.53 19.55
N LYS A 113 5.73 -8.96 19.07
CA LYS A 113 6.96 -8.15 19.14
C LYS A 113 6.83 -6.83 18.38
N PHE A 114 6.25 -6.88 17.17
CA PHE A 114 6.04 -5.67 16.37
C PHE A 114 5.08 -4.70 17.08
N TYR A 115 3.98 -5.21 17.62
CA TYR A 115 3.06 -4.45 18.44
C TYR A 115 3.79 -3.75 19.60
N HIS A 116 4.56 -4.49 20.40
CA HIS A 116 5.29 -3.92 21.53
C HIS A 116 6.34 -2.89 21.13
N PHE A 117 6.99 -3.04 19.98
CA PHE A 117 7.85 -2.01 19.43
C PHE A 117 7.08 -0.70 19.19
N VAL A 118 5.96 -0.77 18.45
CA VAL A 118 5.23 0.45 18.04
C VAL A 118 4.58 1.14 19.23
N ILE A 119 3.96 0.41 20.17
CA ILE A 119 3.26 1.03 21.31
C ILE A 119 4.21 1.67 22.32
N ASN A 120 5.47 1.24 22.37
CA ASN A 120 6.48 1.75 23.29
C ASN A 120 7.45 2.74 22.62
N TYR A 121 7.27 3.03 21.32
CA TYR A 121 8.15 3.97 20.64
C TYR A 121 7.87 5.40 21.14
N PRO A 122 8.88 6.13 21.67
CA PRO A 122 8.63 7.42 22.30
C PRO A 122 8.19 8.49 21.29
N LYS A 123 7.04 9.13 21.54
CA LYS A 123 6.47 10.16 20.67
C LYS A 123 7.46 11.30 20.41
N GLU A 124 8.12 11.76 21.47
CA GLU A 124 9.02 12.91 21.44
C GLU A 124 10.25 12.64 20.57
N ILE A 125 10.72 11.38 20.54
CA ILE A 125 11.79 10.94 19.66
C ILE A 125 11.27 10.89 18.22
N PHE A 126 10.14 10.21 18.01
CA PHE A 126 9.58 10.00 16.67
C PHE A 126 9.38 11.31 15.89
N VAL A 127 8.78 12.32 16.50
CA VAL A 127 8.42 13.56 15.82
C VAL A 127 9.60 14.52 15.59
N LYS A 128 10.77 14.28 16.20
CA LYS A 128 11.93 15.17 16.12
C LYS A 128 13.10 14.59 15.33
N ASN A 129 13.50 13.36 15.63
CA ASN A 129 14.69 12.75 15.04
C ASN A 129 14.55 11.24 14.76
N GLY A 130 13.49 10.59 15.24
CA GLY A 130 13.27 9.15 15.11
C GLY A 130 12.46 8.73 13.88
N LEU A 131 12.09 9.63 12.97
CA LEU A 131 11.27 9.30 11.80
C LEU A 131 11.88 8.17 10.96
N HIS A 132 13.18 8.28 10.64
CA HIS A 132 13.89 7.28 9.86
C HIS A 132 13.91 5.93 10.58
N ASP A 133 14.42 5.91 11.82
CA ASP A 133 14.59 4.68 12.60
C ASP A 133 13.25 3.96 12.80
N PHE A 134 12.20 4.69 13.17
CA PHE A 134 10.86 4.12 13.35
C PHE A 134 10.33 3.49 12.06
N THR A 135 10.38 4.22 10.95
CA THR A 135 9.78 3.77 9.69
C THR A 135 10.57 2.65 9.03
N THR A 136 11.90 2.67 9.13
CA THR A 136 12.77 1.56 8.71
C THR A 136 12.45 0.30 9.52
N HIS A 137 12.32 0.41 10.84
CA HIS A 137 12.01 -0.76 11.67
C HIS A 137 10.60 -1.31 11.42
N VAL A 138 9.62 -0.44 11.13
CA VAL A 138 8.28 -0.86 10.67
C VAL A 138 8.39 -1.69 9.39
N ALA A 139 9.18 -1.24 8.40
CA ALA A 139 9.38 -1.99 7.16
C ALA A 139 10.05 -3.36 7.42
N GLU A 140 11.13 -3.39 8.20
CA GLU A 140 11.85 -4.62 8.57
C GLU A 140 10.93 -5.63 9.28
N MET A 141 10.11 -5.17 10.23
CA MET A 141 9.18 -6.04 10.93
C MET A 141 8.10 -6.59 9.99
N THR A 142 7.60 -5.79 9.04
CA THR A 142 6.63 -6.28 8.05
C THR A 142 7.23 -7.34 7.11
N ASP A 143 8.51 -7.23 6.76
CA ASP A 143 9.22 -8.25 5.99
C ASP A 143 9.42 -9.54 6.78
N ILE A 144 9.73 -9.44 8.07
CA ILE A 144 9.75 -10.60 8.98
C ILE A 144 8.38 -11.28 8.99
N LEU A 145 7.29 -10.51 9.12
CA LEU A 145 5.92 -11.06 9.12
C LEU A 145 5.59 -11.79 7.83
N ARG A 146 5.90 -11.22 6.65
CA ARG A 146 5.71 -11.91 5.36
C ARG A 146 6.52 -13.20 5.28
N GLY A 147 7.77 -13.18 5.77
CA GLY A 147 8.61 -14.37 5.88
C GLY A 147 7.97 -15.45 6.76
N LYS A 148 7.39 -15.08 7.90
CA LYS A 148 6.68 -16.00 8.79
C LYS A 148 5.40 -16.54 8.17
N ILE A 149 4.56 -15.69 7.56
CA ILE A 149 3.34 -16.09 6.86
C ILE A 149 3.66 -17.16 5.81
N ARG A 150 4.67 -16.91 4.96
CA ARG A 150 5.06 -17.84 3.89
C ARG A 150 5.75 -19.10 4.40
N GLY A 151 6.60 -18.97 5.41
CA GLY A 151 7.51 -20.04 5.85
C GLY A 151 6.95 -20.95 6.93
N THR A 152 5.85 -20.60 7.59
CA THR A 152 5.35 -21.35 8.76
C THR A 152 3.89 -21.78 8.67
N LEU A 153 3.10 -21.19 7.76
CA LEU A 153 1.72 -21.62 7.53
C LEU A 153 1.68 -22.70 6.43
N LEU A 154 0.71 -23.61 6.54
CA LEU A 154 0.31 -24.45 5.41
C LEU A 154 -0.28 -23.54 4.32
N HIS A 155 0.03 -23.81 3.06
CA HIS A 155 -0.48 -23.02 1.93
C HIS A 155 -1.90 -23.46 1.56
N ASP A 156 -2.80 -23.29 2.53
CA ASP A 156 -4.21 -23.68 2.49
C ASP A 156 -5.13 -22.44 2.47
N ALA A 157 -6.39 -22.60 2.85
CA ALA A 157 -7.37 -21.51 2.91
C ALA A 157 -6.96 -20.37 3.86
N THR A 158 -6.31 -20.67 4.99
CA THR A 158 -5.82 -19.67 5.95
C THR A 158 -4.76 -18.79 5.27
N TYR A 159 -3.76 -19.42 4.65
CA TYR A 159 -2.72 -18.71 3.91
C TYR A 159 -3.30 -17.90 2.74
N ALA A 160 -4.26 -18.47 2.00
CA ALA A 160 -4.92 -17.79 0.90
C ALA A 160 -5.67 -16.54 1.37
N VAL A 161 -6.44 -16.60 2.47
CA VAL A 161 -7.18 -15.45 3.01
C VAL A 161 -6.25 -14.32 3.44
N ILE A 162 -5.18 -14.63 4.20
CA ILE A 162 -4.18 -13.63 4.61
C ILE A 162 -3.53 -13.00 3.37
N SER A 163 -3.13 -13.84 2.41
CA SER A 163 -2.43 -13.40 1.20
C SER A 163 -3.34 -12.57 0.28
N MET A 164 -4.64 -12.85 0.20
CA MET A 164 -5.59 -11.99 -0.50
C MET A 164 -5.64 -10.60 0.14
N GLY A 165 -5.77 -10.53 1.47
CA GLY A 165 -5.77 -9.25 2.18
C GLY A 165 -4.51 -8.44 1.90
N ILE A 166 -3.34 -9.07 1.99
CA ILE A 166 -2.04 -8.47 1.65
C ILE A 166 -2.04 -7.91 0.21
N ASN A 167 -2.44 -8.70 -0.78
CA ASN A 167 -2.33 -8.26 -2.18
C ASN A 167 -3.38 -7.21 -2.56
N ILE A 168 -4.61 -7.27 -2.02
CA ILE A 168 -5.62 -6.22 -2.23
C ILE A 168 -5.14 -4.91 -1.62
N GLU A 169 -4.60 -4.95 -0.40
CA GLU A 169 -4.08 -3.75 0.24
C GLU A 169 -2.86 -3.21 -0.51
N ARG A 170 -1.96 -4.07 -1.00
CA ARG A 170 -0.81 -3.66 -1.82
C ARG A 170 -1.27 -2.89 -3.06
N ALA A 171 -2.21 -3.44 -3.83
CA ALA A 171 -2.76 -2.75 -4.99
C ALA A 171 -3.34 -1.39 -4.59
N THR A 172 -4.10 -1.34 -3.48
CA THR A 172 -4.71 -0.11 -2.96
C THR A 172 -3.64 0.94 -2.61
N GLN A 173 -2.60 0.56 -1.88
CA GLN A 173 -1.56 1.49 -1.42
C GLN A 173 -0.67 1.96 -2.57
N ILE A 174 -0.31 1.08 -3.50
CA ILE A 174 0.45 1.47 -4.71
C ILE A 174 -0.35 2.47 -5.53
N THR A 175 -1.65 2.23 -5.75
CA THR A 175 -2.51 3.20 -6.43
C THR A 175 -2.58 4.55 -5.69
N ARG A 176 -2.70 4.54 -4.36
CA ARG A 176 -2.69 5.78 -3.57
C ARG A 176 -1.37 6.55 -3.67
N MET A 177 -0.24 5.86 -3.68
CA MET A 177 1.07 6.49 -3.89
C MET A 177 1.19 7.09 -5.28
N ILE A 178 0.73 6.36 -6.31
CA ILE A 178 0.65 6.88 -7.69
C ILE A 178 -0.17 8.16 -7.69
N ASN A 179 -1.35 8.18 -7.07
CA ASN A 179 -2.21 9.37 -7.02
C ASN A 179 -1.52 10.55 -6.32
N ALA A 180 -0.92 10.32 -5.15
CA ALA A 180 -0.23 11.35 -4.40
C ALA A 180 0.92 11.95 -5.22
N LYS A 181 1.79 11.10 -5.78
CA LYS A 181 2.98 11.54 -6.51
C LYS A 181 2.68 12.08 -7.90
N TYR A 182 1.61 11.61 -8.53
CA TYR A 182 1.09 12.21 -9.76
C TYR A 182 0.64 13.66 -9.50
N ASN A 183 -0.13 13.91 -8.42
CA ASN A 183 -0.54 15.27 -8.06
C ASN A 183 0.66 16.13 -7.66
N ASP A 184 1.63 15.58 -6.94
CA ASP A 184 2.87 16.30 -6.62
C ASP A 184 3.61 16.71 -7.90
N ALA A 185 3.73 15.79 -8.87
CA ALA A 185 4.38 16.07 -10.15
C ALA A 185 3.65 17.13 -11.00
N LEU A 186 2.32 17.24 -10.87
CA LEU A 186 1.56 18.32 -11.50
C LEU A 186 1.83 19.67 -10.83
N LEU A 187 1.89 19.70 -9.50
CA LEU A 187 2.05 20.91 -8.71
C LEU A 187 3.50 21.44 -8.68
N SER A 188 4.47 20.60 -8.99
CA SER A 188 5.89 20.96 -9.05
C SER A 188 6.34 21.43 -10.45
N GLN A 189 5.41 21.73 -11.37
CA GLN A 189 5.74 22.22 -12.71
C GLN A 189 5.91 23.75 -12.73
N ASP A 190 7.02 24.23 -13.28
CA ASP A 190 7.25 25.66 -13.57
C ASP A 190 7.00 26.01 -15.05
N GLY A 191 5.89 25.54 -15.63
CA GLY A 191 5.39 26.03 -16.93
C GLY A 191 5.83 25.31 -18.21
N GLU A 192 6.69 24.27 -18.15
CA GLU A 192 7.09 23.45 -19.31
C GLU A 192 6.59 21.99 -19.18
N ASN A 193 5.83 21.50 -20.16
CA ASN A 193 5.27 20.14 -20.19
C ASN A 193 6.34 19.01 -20.06
N ASP A 194 7.56 19.26 -20.56
CA ASP A 194 8.64 18.26 -20.52
C ASP A 194 9.12 17.96 -19.09
N ARG A 195 8.88 18.90 -18.15
CA ARG A 195 9.21 18.74 -16.72
C ARG A 195 8.29 17.78 -16.00
N PHE A 196 7.03 17.66 -16.43
CA PHE A 196 6.12 16.67 -15.86
C PHE A 196 6.64 15.26 -16.11
N SER A 197 6.90 14.94 -17.38
CA SER A 197 7.33 13.60 -17.80
C SER A 197 8.61 13.16 -17.07
N LYS A 198 9.53 14.08 -16.81
CA LYS A 198 10.82 13.81 -16.14
C LYS A 198 10.87 14.29 -14.69
N SER A 199 9.72 14.48 -14.04
CA SER A 199 9.65 15.00 -12.67
C SER A 199 10.41 14.09 -11.69
N PHE A 200 11.05 14.73 -10.70
CA PHE A 200 11.71 14.05 -9.58
C PHE A 200 10.74 13.13 -8.80
N GLU A 201 9.45 13.50 -8.78
CA GLU A 201 8.42 12.76 -8.07
C GLU A 201 8.23 11.32 -8.58
N TRP A 202 8.56 11.03 -9.84
CA TRP A 202 8.55 9.66 -10.36
C TRP A 202 9.64 8.78 -9.75
N THR A 203 10.82 9.36 -9.51
CA THR A 203 11.89 8.67 -8.79
C THR A 203 11.49 8.44 -7.34
N THR A 204 10.92 9.46 -6.67
CA THR A 204 10.41 9.33 -5.29
C THR A 204 9.32 8.28 -5.19
N LEU A 205 8.36 8.24 -6.12
CA LEU A 205 7.31 7.23 -6.18
C LEU A 205 7.89 5.81 -6.26
N LEU A 206 8.83 5.57 -7.17
CA LEU A 206 9.46 4.26 -7.31
C LEU A 206 10.28 3.87 -6.08
N LYS A 207 10.91 4.83 -5.39
CA LYS A 207 11.59 4.56 -4.11
C LYS A 207 10.58 4.21 -3.01
N CYS A 208 9.47 4.93 -2.89
CA CYS A 208 8.40 4.61 -1.94
C CYS A 208 7.85 3.19 -2.15
N ALA A 209 7.73 2.76 -3.42
CA ALA A 209 7.28 1.43 -3.82
C ALA A 209 8.39 0.37 -3.87
N GLU A 210 9.64 0.68 -3.47
CA GLU A 210 10.82 -0.21 -3.60
C GLU A 210 11.02 -0.83 -5.00
N SER A 211 10.66 -0.07 -6.02
CA SER A 211 10.62 -0.54 -7.41
C SER A 211 11.64 0.17 -8.31
N TYR A 212 12.40 1.14 -7.77
CA TYR A 212 13.32 1.99 -8.53
C TYR A 212 14.35 1.21 -9.35
N ASP A 213 15.14 0.35 -8.71
CA ASP A 213 16.22 -0.35 -9.41
C ASP A 213 15.68 -1.36 -10.43
N MET A 214 14.59 -2.04 -10.10
CA MET A 214 13.99 -3.03 -11.02
C MET A 214 13.31 -2.37 -12.21
N MET A 215 12.68 -1.22 -12.01
CA MET A 215 12.15 -0.39 -13.10
C MET A 215 13.28 0.07 -14.03
N ARG A 216 14.37 0.61 -13.47
CA ARG A 216 15.54 1.04 -14.27
C ARG A 216 16.18 -0.11 -15.01
N ARG A 217 16.27 -1.29 -14.39
CA ARG A 217 16.78 -2.51 -15.04
C ARG A 217 15.87 -2.95 -16.20
N PHE A 218 14.56 -2.85 -16.02
CA PHE A 218 13.57 -3.26 -17.01
C PHE A 218 13.57 -2.35 -18.25
N TYR A 219 13.49 -1.03 -18.07
CA TYR A 219 13.45 -0.06 -19.17
C TYR A 219 14.82 0.42 -19.66
N LYS A 220 15.89 0.20 -18.89
CA LYS A 220 17.26 0.69 -19.15
C LYS A 220 17.34 2.21 -19.32
N LYS A 221 16.46 2.95 -18.64
CA LYS A 221 16.35 4.42 -18.73
C LYS A 221 16.06 5.03 -17.36
N THR A 222 16.22 6.34 -17.24
CA THR A 222 15.76 7.10 -16.07
C THR A 222 14.23 7.09 -16.00
N PRO A 223 13.64 7.17 -14.79
CA PRO A 223 12.19 7.21 -14.67
C PRO A 223 11.55 8.37 -15.41
N THR A 224 10.46 8.07 -16.12
CA THR A 224 9.51 9.04 -16.67
C THR A 224 8.11 8.76 -16.16
N SER A 225 7.16 9.65 -16.38
CA SER A 225 5.74 9.41 -16.05
C SER A 225 5.25 8.08 -16.64
N ILE A 226 5.36 7.93 -17.97
CA ILE A 226 4.90 6.75 -18.72
C ILE A 226 5.57 5.48 -18.19
N SER A 227 6.91 5.44 -18.14
CA SER A 227 7.63 4.23 -17.74
C SER A 227 7.38 3.86 -16.26
N THR A 228 7.18 4.85 -15.40
CA THR A 228 6.87 4.62 -13.97
C THR A 228 5.45 4.08 -13.79
N LEU A 229 4.47 4.72 -14.44
CA LEU A 229 3.08 4.32 -14.39
C LEU A 229 2.89 2.93 -15.01
N GLU A 230 3.46 2.67 -16.19
CA GLU A 230 3.41 1.35 -16.83
C GLU A 230 4.01 0.27 -15.92
N PHE A 231 5.17 0.54 -15.30
CA PHE A 231 5.83 -0.42 -14.41
C PHE A 231 4.99 -0.76 -13.17
N LEU A 232 4.43 0.25 -12.51
CA LEU A 232 3.69 0.06 -11.26
C LEU A 232 2.24 -0.35 -11.49
N ILE A 233 1.68 -0.13 -12.67
CA ILE A 233 0.29 -0.48 -12.96
C ILE A 233 0.22 -1.82 -13.70
N LEU A 234 0.92 -1.94 -14.83
CA LEU A 234 0.67 -3.00 -15.81
C LEU A 234 1.67 -4.17 -15.75
N ASN A 235 2.85 -3.98 -15.14
CA ASN A 235 3.89 -5.03 -15.15
C ASN A 235 3.45 -6.28 -14.37
N PRO A 236 3.25 -7.46 -15.00
CA PRO A 236 2.74 -8.63 -14.30
C PRO A 236 3.77 -9.31 -13.38
N ASN A 237 5.05 -8.96 -13.50
CA ASN A 237 6.17 -9.59 -12.80
C ASN A 237 6.73 -8.73 -11.66
N CYS A 238 6.39 -7.44 -11.60
CA CYS A 238 6.77 -6.58 -10.49
C CYS A 238 5.91 -6.91 -9.26
N PRO A 239 6.47 -7.35 -8.12
CA PRO A 239 5.66 -7.72 -6.94
C PRO A 239 4.82 -6.56 -6.37
N ARG A 240 5.23 -5.32 -6.69
CA ARG A 240 4.62 -4.07 -6.23
C ARG A 240 3.76 -3.41 -7.30
N SER A 241 3.45 -4.10 -8.40
CA SER A 241 2.49 -3.58 -9.36
C SER A 241 1.05 -3.93 -9.01
N VAL A 242 0.12 -3.13 -9.50
CA VAL A 242 -1.33 -3.39 -9.42
C VAL A 242 -1.65 -4.70 -10.14
N MET A 243 -1.15 -4.90 -11.36
CA MET A 243 -1.42 -6.11 -12.15
C MET A 243 -0.92 -7.39 -11.47
N ASN A 244 0.30 -7.39 -10.91
CA ASN A 244 0.80 -8.55 -10.17
C ASN A 244 -0.05 -8.82 -8.92
N SER A 245 -0.44 -7.78 -8.19
CA SER A 245 -1.30 -7.91 -7.03
C SER A 245 -2.65 -8.55 -7.39
N LEU A 246 -3.28 -8.11 -8.50
CA LEU A 246 -4.51 -8.72 -9.02
C LEU A 246 -4.29 -10.19 -9.45
N ASN A 247 -3.14 -10.51 -10.05
CA ASN A 247 -2.77 -11.89 -10.37
C ASN A 247 -2.71 -12.77 -9.12
N GLN A 248 -2.08 -12.29 -8.05
CA GLN A 248 -1.98 -13.00 -6.77
C GLN A 248 -3.35 -13.17 -6.11
N VAL A 249 -4.17 -12.12 -6.07
CA VAL A 249 -5.56 -12.20 -5.55
C VAL A 249 -6.37 -13.24 -6.31
N ASN A 250 -6.26 -13.26 -7.65
CA ASN A 250 -6.91 -14.28 -8.47
C ASN A 250 -6.40 -15.70 -8.20
N GLN A 251 -5.12 -15.88 -7.87
CA GLN A 251 -4.59 -17.21 -7.52
C GLN A 251 -5.17 -17.69 -6.19
N HIS A 252 -5.18 -16.82 -5.17
CA HIS A 252 -5.66 -17.19 -3.85
C HIS A 252 -7.18 -17.39 -3.78
N VAL A 253 -8.00 -16.59 -4.51
CA VAL A 253 -9.46 -16.83 -4.54
C VAL A 253 -9.81 -18.20 -5.14
N LYS A 254 -9.02 -18.67 -6.12
CA LYS A 254 -9.19 -20.01 -6.71
C LYS A 254 -8.84 -21.14 -5.73
N MET A 255 -8.00 -20.87 -4.73
CA MET A 255 -7.73 -21.83 -3.64
C MET A 255 -8.93 -21.93 -2.68
N LEU A 256 -9.68 -20.83 -2.48
CA LEU A 256 -10.85 -20.79 -1.61
C LEU A 256 -12.09 -21.42 -2.26
N ASN A 257 -12.21 -21.33 -3.59
CA ASN A 257 -13.32 -21.90 -4.34
C ASN A 257 -12.83 -22.86 -5.44
N PRO A 258 -12.45 -24.11 -5.08
CA PRO A 258 -11.86 -25.08 -6.00
C PRO A 258 -12.86 -25.72 -6.97
N GLU A 259 -14.17 -25.57 -6.74
CA GLU A 259 -15.21 -26.20 -7.58
C GLU A 259 -15.30 -25.62 -8.99
N LYS A 260 -14.61 -24.49 -9.27
CA LYS A 260 -14.40 -23.89 -10.60
C LYS A 260 -15.67 -23.66 -11.43
N ARG A 261 -16.87 -23.74 -10.83
CA ARG A 261 -18.12 -23.46 -11.53
C ARG A 261 -18.17 -21.97 -11.84
N TYR A 262 -18.29 -21.63 -13.12
CA TYR A 262 -18.44 -20.25 -13.55
C TYR A 262 -19.73 -19.68 -12.95
N ASN A 263 -19.57 -18.74 -12.01
CA ASN A 263 -20.65 -17.96 -11.43
C ASN A 263 -20.34 -16.48 -11.64
N LYS A 264 -21.19 -15.79 -12.41
CA LYS A 264 -21.05 -14.35 -12.70
C LYS A 264 -21.13 -13.47 -11.45
N ASP A 265 -21.73 -13.99 -10.38
CA ASP A 265 -21.89 -13.29 -9.12
C ASP A 265 -20.80 -13.65 -8.11
N SER A 266 -19.79 -14.44 -8.50
CA SER A 266 -18.68 -14.80 -7.62
C SER A 266 -17.58 -13.73 -7.57
N THR A 267 -16.90 -13.67 -6.43
CA THR A 267 -15.67 -12.92 -6.18
C THR A 267 -14.61 -13.28 -7.22
N ALA A 268 -14.46 -14.56 -7.54
CA ALA A 268 -13.51 -15.03 -8.55
C ALA A 268 -13.80 -14.46 -9.95
N PHE A 269 -15.08 -14.32 -10.32
CA PHE A 269 -15.48 -13.69 -11.58
C PHE A 269 -15.17 -12.19 -11.58
N LEU A 270 -15.52 -11.47 -10.51
CA LEU A 270 -15.24 -10.03 -10.39
C LEU A 270 -13.73 -9.75 -10.49
N ILE A 271 -12.91 -10.49 -9.73
CA ILE A 271 -11.45 -10.39 -9.79
C ILE A 271 -10.95 -10.70 -11.21
N GLY A 272 -11.46 -11.76 -11.85
CA GLY A 272 -11.09 -12.13 -13.21
C GLY A 272 -11.41 -11.04 -14.22
N ARG A 273 -12.59 -10.42 -14.13
CA ARG A 273 -13.02 -9.30 -14.98
C ARG A 273 -12.10 -8.09 -14.83
N VAL A 274 -11.87 -7.65 -13.58
CA VAL A 274 -10.98 -6.51 -13.29
C VAL A 274 -9.57 -6.83 -13.76
N ARG A 275 -9.02 -8.01 -13.46
CA ARG A 275 -7.68 -8.38 -13.94
C ARG A 275 -7.58 -8.35 -15.46
N SER A 276 -8.54 -8.93 -16.18
CA SER A 276 -8.53 -8.95 -17.64
C SER A 276 -8.65 -7.56 -18.25
N GLU A 277 -9.40 -6.63 -17.64
CA GLU A 277 -9.42 -5.25 -18.10
C GLU A 277 -8.01 -4.63 -18.13
N TYR A 278 -7.17 -4.91 -17.12
CA TYR A 278 -5.84 -4.29 -16.99
C TYR A 278 -4.79 -5.07 -17.78
N GLU A 279 -4.99 -6.38 -17.96
CA GLU A 279 -4.16 -7.24 -18.80
C GLU A 279 -4.10 -6.78 -20.26
N PHE A 280 -5.20 -6.21 -20.77
CA PHE A 280 -5.33 -5.78 -22.17
C PHE A 280 -5.27 -4.26 -22.35
N LYS A 281 -4.95 -3.49 -21.31
CA LYS A 281 -4.78 -2.03 -21.39
C LYS A 281 -3.36 -1.64 -21.79
N TYR A 282 -3.27 -0.56 -22.54
CA TYR A 282 -2.00 0.11 -22.85
C TYR A 282 -1.79 1.35 -21.99
N ILE A 283 -0.54 1.72 -21.76
CA ILE A 283 -0.21 2.89 -20.92
C ILE A 283 -0.74 4.19 -21.53
N GLU A 284 -0.81 4.29 -22.86
CA GLU A 284 -1.34 5.46 -23.57
C GLU A 284 -2.84 5.68 -23.33
N GLU A 285 -3.60 4.63 -22.99
CA GLU A 285 -4.99 4.75 -22.58
C GLU A 285 -5.13 5.26 -21.15
N ILE A 286 -4.20 4.85 -20.28
CA ILE A 286 -4.16 5.21 -18.87
C ILE A 286 -3.67 6.65 -18.69
N ASP A 287 -2.63 7.06 -19.41
CA ASP A 287 -2.02 8.39 -19.29
C ASP A 287 -2.98 9.51 -19.70
N LYS A 288 -3.88 9.25 -20.66
CA LYS A 288 -4.91 10.21 -21.10
C LYS A 288 -5.89 10.60 -20.00
N ASP A 289 -6.23 9.68 -19.11
CA ASP A 289 -7.15 9.93 -17.99
C ASP A 289 -6.79 9.10 -16.74
N ILE A 290 -5.60 9.36 -16.23
CA ILE A 290 -5.04 8.68 -15.07
C ILE A 290 -5.85 8.91 -13.80
N LYS A 291 -6.54 10.05 -13.66
CA LYS A 291 -7.38 10.33 -12.49
C LYS A 291 -8.60 9.42 -12.46
N SER A 292 -9.34 9.33 -13.56
CA SER A 292 -10.45 8.38 -13.66
C SER A 292 -9.97 6.94 -13.53
N PHE A 293 -8.81 6.62 -14.08
CA PHE A 293 -8.20 5.30 -13.92
C PHE A 293 -7.94 4.95 -12.44
N ILE A 294 -7.31 5.86 -11.69
CA ILE A 294 -7.05 5.71 -10.26
C ILE A 294 -8.35 5.52 -9.48
N GLU A 295 -9.37 6.33 -9.74
CA GLU A 295 -10.67 6.18 -9.10
C GLU A 295 -11.31 4.82 -9.40
N ASN A 296 -11.26 4.38 -10.65
CA ASN A 296 -11.87 3.12 -11.09
C ASN A 296 -11.19 1.90 -10.48
N ILE A 297 -9.85 1.86 -10.43
CA ILE A 297 -9.16 0.73 -9.78
C ILE A 297 -9.42 0.74 -8.26
N LEU A 298 -9.44 1.90 -7.60
CA LEU A 298 -9.72 1.97 -6.16
C LEU A 298 -11.13 1.49 -5.85
N ARG A 299 -12.13 1.91 -6.65
CA ARG A 299 -13.51 1.40 -6.54
C ARG A 299 -13.56 -0.11 -6.77
N SER A 300 -12.90 -0.61 -7.82
CA SER A 300 -12.86 -2.05 -8.11
C SER A 300 -12.24 -2.87 -6.98
N LEU A 301 -11.18 -2.36 -6.33
CA LEU A 301 -10.56 -3.02 -5.17
C LEU A 301 -11.47 -3.02 -3.93
N VAL A 302 -12.26 -1.96 -3.73
CA VAL A 302 -13.30 -1.92 -2.69
C VAL A 302 -14.38 -2.95 -3.01
N ASP A 303 -14.93 -2.93 -4.23
CA ASP A 303 -15.97 -3.89 -4.66
C ASP A 303 -15.49 -5.35 -4.51
N ILE A 304 -14.23 -5.64 -4.85
CA ILE A 304 -13.62 -6.97 -4.62
C ILE A 304 -13.58 -7.29 -3.13
N SER A 305 -13.21 -6.34 -2.28
CA SER A 305 -13.13 -6.55 -0.84
C SER A 305 -14.49 -6.84 -0.23
N ASP A 306 -15.51 -6.08 -0.63
CA ASP A 306 -16.89 -6.25 -0.18
C ASP A 306 -17.44 -7.59 -0.66
N LYS A 307 -17.13 -7.98 -1.91
CA LYS A 307 -17.53 -9.29 -2.44
C LYS A 307 -16.86 -10.46 -1.71
N VAL A 308 -15.57 -10.33 -1.35
CA VAL A 308 -14.87 -11.31 -0.53
C VAL A 308 -15.57 -11.47 0.83
N ASP A 309 -15.95 -10.36 1.47
CA ASP A 309 -16.65 -10.38 2.76
C ASP A 309 -18.02 -11.06 2.66
N GLU A 310 -18.82 -10.68 1.66
CA GLU A 310 -20.12 -11.32 1.35
C GLU A 310 -20.00 -12.83 1.10
N GLU A 311 -19.07 -13.25 0.25
CA GLU A 311 -19.01 -14.65 -0.21
C GLU A 311 -18.33 -15.58 0.81
N PHE A 312 -17.33 -15.09 1.54
CA PHE A 312 -16.51 -15.96 2.40
C PHE A 312 -16.67 -15.69 3.89
N PHE A 313 -17.14 -14.50 4.31
CA PHE A 313 -17.11 -14.07 5.71
C PHE A 313 -18.50 -13.85 6.35
N ASN A 314 -19.57 -13.89 5.57
CA ASN A 314 -20.95 -13.77 6.06
C ASN A 314 -21.67 -15.13 6.08
N TYR A 315 -21.24 -16.03 6.98
CA TYR A 315 -21.95 -17.28 7.34
C TYR A 315 -21.80 -17.61 8.83
#